data_AF-A0A3S4J4C3-F1
#
_entry.id   AF-A0A3S4J4C3-F1
#
_cell.length_a   1.000
_cell.length_b   1.000
_cell.length_c   1.000
_cell.angle_alpha   90.00
_cell.angle_beta   90.00
_cell.angle_gamma   90.00
#
_symmetry.space_group_name_H-M   'P 1'
#
loop_
_entity.id
_entity.type
_entity.pdbx_description
1 polymer ?
#
loop_
_entity_poly.entity_id
_entity_poly.type
_entity_poly.pdbx_seq_one_letter_code
_entity_poly.pdbx_strand_id
1 'polypeptide(L)'
;MKGADDDEDEHAHTGADEEKGDVHHHHGEYNMHLWLSPEIARATAVAIHEKLVELMPQSRAKLDANLKDFEAQLAATDKQVGNELAPLKGKGYFVFHDAYGYYEKHYGLTRSVTLP
;
A
#
# COMPACT_ATOMS: atom_id res chain seq x y z
N MET A 1 -58.48 -41.31 -2.84
CA MET A 1 -59.14 -40.58 -1.73
C MET A 1 -58.73 -39.12 -1.83
N LYS A 2 -59.71 -38.22 -1.92
CA LYS A 2 -59.58 -36.77 -2.04
C LYS A 2 -59.65 -36.14 -0.64
N GLY A 3 -58.99 -34.99 -0.46
CA GLY A 3 -59.19 -34.03 0.62
C GLY A 3 -57.88 -33.30 0.93
N ALA A 4 -57.78 -31.98 1.03
CA ALA A 4 -58.74 -30.89 0.91
C ALA A 4 -57.95 -29.58 0.66
N ASP A 5 -58.65 -28.57 0.15
CA ASP A 5 -58.19 -27.22 -0.25
C ASP A 5 -57.42 -26.43 0.83
N ASP A 6 -56.48 -25.60 0.38
CA ASP A 6 -56.48 -24.14 0.63
C ASP A 6 -55.37 -23.49 -0.23
N ASP A 7 -55.74 -23.03 -1.42
CA ASP A 7 -54.91 -22.15 -2.26
C ASP A 7 -55.50 -20.74 -2.18
N GLU A 8 -54.88 -19.89 -1.36
CA GLU A 8 -55.06 -18.42 -1.41
C GLU A 8 -53.82 -17.78 -2.03
N ASP A 9 -54.13 -16.90 -2.98
CA ASP A 9 -53.28 -16.32 -3.99
C ASP A 9 -52.70 -14.96 -3.52
N GLU A 10 -51.59 -14.55 -4.15
CA GLU A 10 -51.05 -13.18 -4.21
C GLU A 10 -50.17 -12.62 -3.07
N HIS A 11 -48.86 -12.91 -3.16
CA HIS A 11 -47.81 -11.98 -2.72
C HIS A 11 -46.97 -11.50 -3.92
N ALA A 12 -47.38 -10.36 -4.47
CA ALA A 12 -46.57 -9.56 -5.38
C ALA A 12 -45.34 -9.01 -4.65
N HIS A 13 -44.20 -9.68 -4.79
CA HIS A 13 -42.89 -9.14 -4.42
C HIS A 13 -42.30 -8.40 -5.63
N THR A 14 -42.68 -7.12 -5.79
CA THR A 14 -41.83 -6.15 -6.49
C THR A 14 -40.82 -5.59 -5.48
N GLY A 15 -39.70 -6.29 -5.33
CA GLY A 15 -38.55 -5.84 -4.56
C GLY A 15 -37.33 -5.91 -5.45
N ALA A 16 -36.69 -4.77 -5.65
CA ALA A 16 -35.66 -4.50 -6.62
C ALA A 16 -34.48 -5.50 -6.62
N ASP A 17 -33.96 -5.77 -7.82
CA ASP A 17 -32.57 -6.16 -8.05
C ASP A 17 -31.62 -5.20 -7.31
N GLU A 18 -31.21 -5.56 -6.11
CA GLU A 18 -29.99 -5.03 -5.49
C GLU A 18 -28.80 -5.74 -6.14
N GLU A 19 -28.47 -5.29 -7.34
CA GLU A 19 -27.18 -5.56 -7.95
C GLU A 19 -26.06 -4.94 -7.11
N LYS A 20 -25.16 -5.83 -6.69
CA LYS A 20 -23.71 -5.67 -6.69
C LYS A 20 -23.08 -4.80 -5.60
N GLY A 21 -22.39 -5.54 -4.74
CA GLY A 21 -20.95 -5.36 -4.64
C GLY A 21 -20.56 -4.52 -3.45
N ASP A 22 -20.69 -5.12 -2.26
CA ASP A 22 -19.90 -4.73 -1.09
C ASP A 22 -18.41 -4.94 -1.42
N VAL A 23 -17.81 -3.97 -2.11
CA VAL A 23 -16.36 -3.85 -2.19
C VAL A 23 -15.92 -3.21 -0.88
N HIS A 24 -15.98 -4.02 0.18
CA HIS A 24 -15.26 -3.75 1.41
C HIS A 24 -13.77 -3.68 1.04
N HIS A 25 -13.29 -2.48 0.74
CA HIS A 25 -11.87 -2.16 0.74
C HIS A 25 -11.38 -2.30 2.18
N HIS A 26 -11.08 -3.53 2.59
CA HIS A 26 -10.34 -3.84 3.80
C HIS A 26 -8.92 -3.32 3.62
N HIS A 27 -8.76 -2.00 3.75
CA HIS A 27 -7.51 -1.44 4.21
C HIS A 27 -7.38 -1.97 5.64
N GLY A 28 -6.45 -2.91 5.87
CA GLY A 28 -6.08 -3.29 7.23
C GLY A 28 -5.81 -2.02 8.05
N GLU A 29 -5.90 -2.11 9.38
CA GLU A 29 -5.75 -0.96 10.29
C GLU A 29 -4.49 -0.10 10.04
N TYR A 30 -3.49 -0.67 9.36
CA TYR A 30 -2.22 -0.04 9.05
C TYR A 30 -1.99 0.09 7.54
N ASN A 31 -1.41 1.22 7.12
CA ASN A 31 -0.89 1.36 5.77
C ASN A 31 0.36 0.47 5.59
N MET A 32 0.22 -0.57 4.77
CA MET A 32 1.25 -1.59 4.52
C MET A 32 2.22 -1.23 3.39
N HIS A 33 2.08 -0.07 2.74
CA HIS A 33 2.98 0.39 1.67
C HIS A 33 4.32 0.93 2.23
N LEU A 34 4.87 0.21 3.21
CA LEU A 34 6.03 0.58 4.02
C LEU A 34 7.29 0.81 3.19
N TRP A 35 7.42 0.10 2.06
CA TRP A 35 8.54 0.19 1.14
C TRP A 35 8.71 1.58 0.50
N LEU A 36 7.70 2.43 0.60
CA LEU A 36 7.73 3.81 0.11
C LEU A 36 8.32 4.82 1.11
N SER A 37 8.69 4.41 2.32
CA SER A 37 9.51 5.22 3.23
C SER A 37 10.99 4.87 3.07
N PRO A 38 11.87 5.84 2.75
CA PRO A 38 13.32 5.62 2.76
C PRO A 38 13.85 5.14 4.11
N GLU A 39 13.30 5.62 5.23
CA GLU A 39 13.68 5.16 6.57
C GLU A 39 13.34 3.69 6.80
N ILE A 40 12.12 3.28 6.45
CA ILE A 40 11.71 1.88 6.62
C ILE A 40 12.46 0.97 5.65
N ALA A 41 12.71 1.43 4.42
CA ALA A 41 13.54 0.71 3.45
C ALA A 41 14.96 0.46 3.98
N ARG A 42 15.60 1.47 4.60
CA ARG A 42 16.91 1.32 5.24
C ARG A 42 16.88 0.30 6.38
N ALA A 43 15.92 0.41 7.29
CA ALA A 43 15.78 -0.55 8.40
C ALA A 43 15.54 -1.98 7.90
N THR A 44 14.74 -2.12 6.83
CA THR A 44 14.48 -3.41 6.18
C THR A 44 15.75 -4.00 5.57
N ALA A 45 16.57 -3.19 4.89
CA ALA A 45 17.83 -3.64 4.31
C ALA A 45 18.82 -4.14 5.37
N VAL A 46 18.91 -3.44 6.51
CA VAL A 46 19.72 -3.87 7.66
C VAL A 46 19.23 -5.22 8.20
N ALA A 47 17.93 -5.38 8.44
CA ALA A 47 17.37 -6.64 8.95
C ALA A 47 17.59 -7.81 7.97
N ILE A 48 17.45 -7.57 6.66
CA ILE A 48 17.72 -8.58 5.63
C ILE A 48 19.21 -8.95 5.63
N HIS A 49 20.10 -7.96 5.69
CA HIS A 49 21.54 -8.19 5.74
C HIS A 49 21.93 -9.06 6.93
N GLU A 50 21.45 -8.73 8.13
CA GLU A 50 21.74 -9.48 9.35
C GLU A 50 21.35 -10.95 9.20
N LYS A 51 20.15 -11.23 8.67
CA LYS A 51 19.68 -12.60 8.43
C LYS A 51 20.44 -13.33 7.34
N LEU A 52 20.79 -12.66 6.25
CA LEU A 52 21.58 -13.28 5.20
C LEU A 52 23.00 -13.61 5.66
N VAL A 53 23.59 -12.77 6.50
CA VAL A 53 24.92 -12.99 7.06
C VAL A 53 24.93 -14.14 8.07
N GLU A 54 23.85 -14.31 8.85
CA GLU A 54 23.65 -15.50 9.70
C GLU A 54 23.58 -16.79 8.87
N LEU A 55 22.83 -16.78 7.77
CA LEU A 55 22.59 -17.97 6.93
C LEU A 55 23.71 -18.27 5.93
N MET A 56 24.46 -17.25 5.51
CA MET A 56 25.49 -17.34 4.46
C MET A 56 26.80 -16.65 4.90
N PRO A 57 27.46 -17.11 5.96
CA PRO A 57 28.65 -16.46 6.51
C PRO A 57 29.81 -16.37 5.50
N GLN A 58 29.90 -17.32 4.55
CA GLN A 58 30.87 -17.31 3.45
C GLN A 58 30.70 -16.12 2.49
N SER A 59 29.51 -15.53 2.44
CA SER A 59 29.17 -14.39 1.57
C SER A 59 29.24 -13.04 2.30
N ARG A 60 29.67 -13.01 3.58
CA ARG A 60 29.64 -11.82 4.44
C ARG A 60 30.24 -10.58 3.78
N ALA A 61 31.46 -10.67 3.25
CA ALA A 61 32.14 -9.51 2.65
C ALA A 61 31.32 -8.89 1.49
N LYS A 62 30.65 -9.73 0.69
CA LYS A 62 29.77 -9.27 -0.38
C LYS A 62 28.48 -8.67 0.16
N LEU A 63 27.88 -9.26 1.19
CA LEU A 63 26.67 -8.74 1.83
C LEU A 63 26.92 -7.39 2.52
N ASP A 64 28.06 -7.24 3.20
CA ASP A 64 28.49 -5.98 3.83
C ASP A 64 28.69 -4.89 2.77
N ALA A 65 29.34 -5.21 1.64
CA ALA A 65 29.49 -4.29 0.53
C ALA A 65 28.14 -3.89 -0.07
N ASN A 66 27.24 -4.85 -0.29
CA ASN A 66 25.90 -4.59 -0.83
C ASN A 66 25.07 -3.67 0.07
N LEU A 67 25.10 -3.88 1.39
CA LEU A 67 24.36 -3.01 2.33
C LEU A 67 24.91 -1.59 2.28
N LYS A 68 26.23 -1.43 2.33
CA LYS A 68 26.88 -0.11 2.24
C LYS A 68 26.53 0.61 0.93
N ASP A 69 26.58 -0.10 -0.19
CA ASP A 69 26.25 0.47 -1.50
C ASP A 69 24.78 0.86 -1.58
N PHE A 70 23.88 0.04 -1.03
CA PHE A 70 22.45 0.35 -0.94
C PHE A 70 22.20 1.61 -0.10
N GLU A 71 22.80 1.73 1.09
CA GLU A 71 22.61 2.90 1.95
C GLU A 71 23.10 4.19 1.27
N ALA A 72 24.25 4.13 0.61
CA ALA A 72 24.80 5.28 -0.13
C ALA A 72 23.89 5.68 -1.30
N GLN A 73 23.40 4.70 -2.08
CA GLN A 73 22.47 4.94 -3.19
C GLN A 73 21.12 5.47 -2.70
N LEU A 74 20.59 4.93 -1.61
CA LEU A 74 19.34 5.37 -1.01
C LEU A 74 19.44 6.82 -0.55
N ALA A 75 20.51 7.20 0.16
CA ALA A 75 20.72 8.56 0.62
C ALA A 75 20.89 9.56 -0.55
N ALA A 76 21.62 9.15 -1.59
CA ALA A 76 21.79 9.98 -2.79
C ALA A 76 20.47 10.18 -3.54
N THR A 77 19.71 9.10 -3.72
CA THR A 77 18.40 9.12 -4.39
C THR A 77 17.38 9.92 -3.60
N ASP A 78 17.32 9.73 -2.29
CA ASP A 78 16.45 10.47 -1.39
C ASP A 78 16.68 11.99 -1.51
N LYS A 79 17.95 12.41 -1.47
CA LYS A 79 18.31 13.82 -1.67
C LYS A 79 17.92 14.32 -3.06
N GLN A 80 18.17 13.54 -4.11
CA GLN A 80 17.84 13.93 -5.48
C GLN A 80 16.32 14.14 -5.64
N VAL A 81 15.53 13.14 -5.25
CA VAL A 81 14.07 13.16 -5.31
C VAL A 81 13.52 14.31 -4.47
N GLY A 82 14.08 14.54 -3.27
CA GLY A 82 13.71 15.67 -2.44
C GLY A 82 13.90 17.03 -3.13
N ASN A 83 14.99 17.20 -3.89
CA ASN A 83 15.22 18.42 -4.66
C ASN A 83 14.25 18.56 -5.85
N GLU A 84 13.96 17.47 -6.55
CA GLU A 84 13.03 17.45 -7.68
C GLU A 84 11.59 17.78 -7.25
N LEU A 85 11.19 17.30 -6.08
CA LEU A 85 9.83 17.46 -5.55
C LEU A 85 9.63 18.74 -4.73
N ALA A 86 10.70 19.35 -4.21
CA ALA A 86 10.65 20.61 -3.46
C ALA A 86 9.79 21.71 -4.13
N PRO A 87 9.91 22.00 -5.45
CA PRO A 87 9.08 23.02 -6.11
C PRO A 87 7.61 22.61 -6.33
N LEU A 88 7.24 21.38 -6.00
CA LEU A 88 5.88 20.85 -6.16
C LEU A 88 5.07 20.83 -4.85
N LYS A 89 5.70 21.16 -3.72
CA LYS A 89 5.02 21.24 -2.42
C LYS A 89 3.79 22.15 -2.50
N GLY A 90 2.67 21.68 -1.95
CA GLY A 90 1.39 22.39 -1.97
C GLY A 90 0.61 22.33 -3.30
N LYS A 91 1.15 21.70 -4.35
CA LYS A 91 0.39 21.43 -5.58
C LYS A 91 -0.41 20.14 -5.41
N GLY A 92 -1.72 20.28 -5.39
CA GLY A 92 -2.65 19.15 -5.29
C GLY A 92 -2.65 18.27 -6.54
N TYR A 93 -2.75 16.96 -6.33
CA TYR A 93 -2.91 15.95 -7.39
C TYR A 93 -3.86 14.83 -6.93
N PHE A 94 -4.30 14.02 -7.89
CA PHE A 94 -5.17 12.86 -7.68
C PHE A 94 -4.41 11.57 -7.98
N VAL A 95 -4.76 10.51 -7.26
CA VAL A 95 -4.28 9.14 -7.52
C VAL A 95 -5.49 8.21 -7.61
N PHE A 96 -5.36 7.12 -8.36
CA PHE A 96 -6.38 6.08 -8.40
C PHE A 96 -6.21 5.06 -7.26
N HIS A 97 -4.98 4.83 -6.81
CA HIS A 97 -4.67 3.92 -5.72
C HIS A 97 -3.94 4.65 -4.59
N ASP A 98 -4.52 4.63 -3.40
CA ASP A 98 -3.94 5.27 -2.21
C ASP A 98 -2.82 4.40 -1.60
N ALA A 99 -1.63 4.47 -2.20
CA ALA A 99 -0.43 3.80 -1.68
C ALA A 99 0.63 4.76 -1.12
N TYR A 100 0.64 6.02 -1.54
CA TYR A 100 1.84 6.85 -1.47
C TYR A 100 2.06 7.58 -0.14
N GLY A 101 1.23 7.33 0.88
CA GLY A 101 1.23 8.13 2.12
C GLY A 101 2.60 8.28 2.81
N TYR A 102 3.43 7.24 2.85
CA TYR A 102 4.80 7.33 3.39
C TYR A 102 5.69 8.24 2.55
N TYR A 103 5.66 8.07 1.23
CA TYR A 103 6.43 8.87 0.28
C TYR A 103 6.02 10.34 0.34
N GLU A 104 4.71 10.60 0.36
CA GLU A 104 4.16 11.95 0.45
C GLU A 104 4.55 12.65 1.75
N LYS A 105 4.44 11.94 2.88
CA LYS A 105 4.87 12.44 4.18
C LYS A 105 6.35 12.79 4.19
N HIS A 106 7.18 11.93 3.59
CA HIS A 106 8.62 12.10 3.54
C HIS A 106 9.04 13.33 2.72
N TYR A 107 8.44 13.51 1.53
CA TYR A 107 8.79 14.61 0.62
C TYR A 107 7.91 15.87 0.77
N GLY A 108 6.91 15.85 1.66
CA GLY A 108 6.02 16.98 1.90
C GLY A 108 5.05 17.26 0.76
N LEU A 109 4.59 16.21 0.07
CA LEU A 109 3.58 16.31 -0.98
C LEU A 109 2.17 16.31 -0.39
N THR A 110 1.22 16.85 -1.16
CA THR A 110 -0.19 16.94 -0.72
C THR A 110 -1.08 16.45 -1.85
N ARG A 111 -1.72 15.29 -1.65
CA ARG A 111 -2.81 14.85 -2.53
C ARG A 111 -4.08 15.65 -2.22
N SER A 112 -4.89 15.94 -3.23
CA SER A 112 -6.12 16.71 -3.06
C SER A 112 -7.27 15.88 -2.49
N VAL A 113 -7.37 14.61 -2.87
CA VAL A 113 -8.25 13.52 -2.40
C VAL A 113 -8.21 12.42 -3.47
N THR A 114 -8.49 11.17 -3.13
CA THR A 114 -8.61 10.05 -4.09
C THR A 114 -10.01 10.12 -4.75
N LEU A 115 -10.10 9.91 -6.07
CA LEU A 115 -11.43 9.71 -6.69
C LEU A 115 -12.02 8.40 -6.16
N PRO A 116 -13.32 8.34 -5.85
CA PRO A 116 -13.98 7.15 -5.32
C PRO A 116 -13.87 5.94 -6.25
#